data_AF-A0A1C7IBQ4-F1
#
_entry.id   AF-A0A1C7IBQ4-F1
#
_cell.length_a   1.000
_cell.length_b   1.000
_cell.length_c   1.000
_cell.angle_alpha   90.00
_cell.angle_beta   90.00
_cell.angle_gamma   90.00
#
_symmetry.space_group_name_H-M   'P 1'
#
loop_
_entity.id
_entity.type
_entity.pdbx_description
1 polymer ?
#
loop_
_entity_poly.entity_id
_entity_poly.type
_entity_poly.pdbx_seq_one_letter_code
_entity_poly.pdbx_strand_id
1 'polypeptide(L)'
;MWFSELIAAIIGLSGGMVVATALAAFIIGLGIIPRYAGVTHTGHNLLLYEDALILGTFLGNIFYLYQFHLPLGQWGLAVIGIFFGMFLGSWIIALGEVVNVFAIMARRVGLTKGVGLVVLSIAIGKTLASLIQFFIMT
;
A
#
# COMPACT_ATOMS: atom_id res chain seq x y z
N MET A 1 33.71 -6.74 -13.81
CA MET A 1 32.78 -5.64 -14.16
C MET A 1 31.40 -6.22 -14.47
N TRP A 2 31.27 -7.11 -15.47
CA TRP A 2 29.98 -7.73 -15.83
C TRP A 2 29.30 -8.58 -14.73
N PHE A 3 30.07 -9.30 -13.91
CA PHE A 3 29.50 -10.14 -12.83
C PHE A 3 28.83 -9.32 -11.71
N SER A 4 29.38 -8.16 -11.38
CA SER A 4 28.81 -7.24 -10.38
C SER A 4 27.53 -6.60 -10.89
N GLU A 5 27.48 -6.24 -12.17
CA GLU A 5 26.28 -5.72 -12.84
C GLU A 5 25.18 -6.77 -12.93
N LEU A 6 25.53 -8.03 -13.23
CA LEU A 6 24.59 -9.14 -13.25
C LEU A 6 23.97 -9.40 -11.87
N ILE A 7 24.78 -9.40 -10.81
CA ILE A 7 24.29 -9.54 -9.43
C ILE A 7 23.39 -8.36 -9.05
N ALA A 8 23.80 -7.13 -9.37
CA ALA A 8 22.99 -5.94 -9.12
C ALA A 8 21.65 -5.99 -9.86
N ALA A 9 21.64 -6.48 -11.11
CA ALA A 9 20.42 -6.67 -11.89
C ALA A 9 19.49 -7.71 -11.26
N ILE A 10 20.02 -8.85 -10.78
CA ILE A 10 19.23 -9.89 -10.10
C ILE A 10 18.65 -9.37 -8.79
N ILE A 11 19.44 -8.67 -7.98
CA ILE A 11 18.98 -8.09 -6.71
C ILE A 11 17.93 -6.99 -6.98
N GLY A 12 18.16 -6.14 -7.98
CA GLY A 12 17.22 -5.09 -8.37
C GLY A 12 15.89 -5.67 -8.87
N LEU A 13 15.94 -6.70 -9.71
CA LEU A 13 14.75 -7.34 -10.28
C LEU A 13 13.96 -8.13 -9.21
N SER A 14 14.64 -8.85 -8.33
CA SER A 14 13.99 -9.53 -7.20
C SER A 14 13.36 -8.55 -6.21
N GLY A 15 14.07 -7.48 -5.85
CA GLY A 15 13.50 -6.40 -5.03
C GLY A 15 12.29 -5.74 -5.68
N GLY A 16 12.38 -5.46 -6.99
CA GLY A 16 11.27 -4.91 -7.77
C GLY A 16 10.03 -5.82 -7.79
N MET A 17 10.21 -7.13 -7.98
CA MET A 17 9.12 -8.11 -7.92
C MET A 17 8.44 -8.15 -6.55
N VAL A 18 9.22 -8.13 -5.46
CA VAL A 18 8.68 -8.13 -4.10
C VAL A 18 7.85 -6.88 -3.85
N VAL A 19 8.35 -5.70 -4.24
CA VAL A 19 7.62 -4.43 -4.07
C VAL A 19 6.36 -4.37 -4.93
N ALA A 20 6.43 -4.80 -6.20
CA ALA A 20 5.28 -4.82 -7.09
C ALA A 20 4.17 -5.75 -6.57
N THR A 21 4.55 -6.94 -6.10
CA THR A 21 3.60 -7.91 -5.52
C THR A 21 2.98 -7.36 -4.24
N ALA A 22 3.78 -6.73 -3.37
CA ALA A 22 3.27 -6.11 -2.15
C ALA A 22 2.26 -5.00 -2.45
N LEU A 23 2.54 -4.14 -3.44
CA LEU A 23 1.64 -3.07 -3.85
C LEU A 23 0.32 -3.61 -4.44
N ALA A 24 0.40 -4.61 -5.32
CA ALA A 24 -0.79 -5.25 -5.89
C ALA A 24 -1.65 -5.93 -4.81
N ALA A 25 -1.02 -6.74 -3.95
CA ALA A 25 -1.70 -7.41 -2.84
C ALA A 25 -2.34 -6.41 -1.87
N PHE A 26 -1.67 -5.28 -1.63
CA PHE A 26 -2.18 -4.22 -0.77
C PHE A 26 -3.44 -3.57 -1.33
N ILE A 27 -3.42 -3.19 -2.60
CA ILE A 27 -4.54 -2.45 -3.21
C ILE A 27 -5.75 -3.34 -3.43
N ILE A 28 -5.53 -4.60 -3.83
CA ILE A 28 -6.59 -5.61 -3.93
C ILE A 28 -7.14 -5.94 -2.54
N GLY A 29 -6.26 -6.13 -1.55
CA GLY A 29 -6.63 -6.48 -0.17
C GLY A 29 -7.45 -5.40 0.54
N LEU A 30 -7.19 -4.13 0.22
CA LEU A 30 -8.02 -3.02 0.69
C LEU A 30 -9.36 -2.90 -0.05
N GLY A 31 -9.49 -3.51 -1.21
CA GLY A 31 -10.70 -3.46 -2.02
C GLY A 31 -11.02 -2.06 -2.54
N ILE A 32 -10.02 -1.19 -2.72
CA ILE A 32 -10.23 0.17 -3.22
C ILE A 32 -10.74 0.16 -4.67
N ILE A 33 -10.11 -0.64 -5.53
CA ILE A 33 -10.45 -0.76 -6.95
C ILE A 33 -11.90 -1.24 -7.17
N PRO A 34 -12.34 -2.39 -6.60
CA PRO A 34 -13.72 -2.84 -6.79
C PRO A 34 -14.75 -1.85 -6.22
N ARG A 35 -14.38 -1.06 -5.20
CA ARG A 35 -15.25 -0.03 -4.62
C ARG A 35 -15.42 1.15 -5.57
N TYR A 36 -14.35 1.62 -6.20
CA TYR A 36 -14.46 2.63 -7.25
C TYR A 36 -15.32 2.16 -8.41
N ALA A 37 -15.06 0.95 -8.92
CA ALA A 37 -15.84 0.36 -10.01
C ALA A 37 -17.33 0.19 -9.64
N GLY A 38 -17.63 -0.09 -8.36
CA GLY A 38 -18.99 -0.13 -7.83
C GLY A 38 -19.66 1.24 -7.80
N VAL A 39 -18.98 2.29 -7.32
CA VAL A 39 -19.52 3.66 -7.26
C VAL A 39 -19.79 4.22 -8.66
N THR A 40 -18.88 4.00 -9.61
CA THR A 40 -19.03 4.46 -11.00
C THR A 40 -19.96 3.55 -11.83
N HIS A 41 -20.52 2.49 -11.24
CA HIS A 41 -21.37 1.50 -11.91
C HIS A 41 -20.70 0.87 -13.15
N THR A 42 -19.37 0.81 -13.15
CA THR A 42 -18.53 0.29 -14.24
C THR A 42 -17.74 -0.93 -13.80
N GLY A 43 -18.36 -1.82 -13.03
CA GLY A 43 -17.77 -3.09 -12.58
C GLY A 43 -17.25 -3.99 -13.72
N HIS A 44 -17.78 -3.82 -14.93
CA HIS A 44 -17.31 -4.54 -16.13
C HIS A 44 -15.88 -4.13 -16.54
N ASN A 45 -15.44 -2.93 -16.19
CA ASN A 45 -14.17 -2.35 -16.62
C ASN A 45 -13.11 -2.40 -15.52
N LEU A 46 -13.13 -3.42 -14.65
CA LEU A 46 -12.21 -3.54 -13.52
C LEU A 46 -10.73 -3.49 -13.97
N LEU A 47 -10.41 -4.17 -15.09
CA LEU A 47 -9.07 -4.20 -15.66
C LEU A 47 -8.54 -2.81 -16.04
N LEU A 48 -9.41 -1.90 -16.49
CA LEU A 48 -8.99 -0.53 -16.83
C LEU A 48 -8.55 0.26 -15.58
N TYR A 49 -9.17 0.01 -14.43
CA TYR A 49 -8.75 0.64 -13.18
C TYR A 49 -7.42 0.08 -12.68
N GLU A 50 -7.20 -1.23 -12.83
CA GLU A 50 -5.92 -1.87 -12.52
C GLU A 50 -4.81 -1.38 -13.45
N ASP A 51 -5.05 -1.29 -14.76
CA ASP A 51 -4.09 -0.78 -15.73
C ASP A 51 -3.73 0.69 -15.45
N ALA A 52 -4.72 1.52 -15.11
CA ALA A 52 -4.50 2.91 -14.74
C ALA A 52 -3.64 3.04 -13.47
N LEU A 53 -3.84 2.15 -12.49
CA LEU A 53 -3.03 2.09 -11.28
C LEU A 53 -1.59 1.65 -11.59
N ILE A 54 -1.41 0.62 -12.43
CA ILE A 54 -0.10 0.13 -12.84
C ILE A 54 0.66 1.24 -13.58
N LEU A 55 -0.01 1.92 -14.52
CA LEU A 55 0.53 3.09 -15.21
C LEU A 55 0.92 4.21 -14.25
N GLY A 56 0.04 4.56 -13.31
CA GLY A 56 0.33 5.58 -12.28
C GLY A 56 1.54 5.21 -11.41
N THR A 57 1.64 3.96 -11.01
CA THR A 57 2.76 3.44 -10.22
C THR A 57 4.07 3.47 -11.01
N PHE A 58 4.03 3.06 -12.28
CA PHE A 58 5.17 3.08 -13.18
C PHE A 58 5.67 4.51 -13.42
N LEU A 59 4.77 5.43 -13.79
CA LEU A 59 5.09 6.85 -13.98
C LEU A 59 5.62 7.47 -12.68
N GLY A 60 4.97 7.22 -11.54
CA GLY A 60 5.41 7.70 -10.24
C GLY A 60 6.82 7.21 -9.87
N ASN A 61 7.15 5.95 -10.19
CA ASN A 61 8.48 5.40 -9.97
C ASN A 61 9.54 6.11 -10.83
N ILE A 62 9.24 6.38 -12.11
CA ILE A 62 10.12 7.16 -12.99
C ILE A 62 10.32 8.58 -12.43
N PHE A 63 9.26 9.26 -12.01
CA PHE A 63 9.36 10.58 -11.39
C PHE A 63 10.24 10.57 -10.14
N TYR A 64 10.08 9.56 -9.29
CA TYR A 64 10.86 9.39 -8.08
C TYR A 64 12.34 9.07 -8.36
N LEU A 65 12.62 8.21 -9.34
CA LEU A 65 13.99 7.77 -9.65
C LEU A 65 14.82 8.87 -10.31
N TYR A 66 14.23 9.55 -11.31
CA TYR A 66 14.93 10.56 -12.09
C TYR A 66 14.85 11.96 -11.47
N GLN A 67 14.10 12.13 -10.37
CA GLN A 67 13.94 13.41 -9.66
C GLN A 67 13.62 14.55 -10.64
N PHE A 68 12.73 14.30 -11.59
CA PHE A 68 12.34 15.30 -12.57
C PHE A 68 11.75 16.52 -11.84
N HIS A 69 12.43 17.65 -11.95
CA HIS A 69 11.94 18.91 -11.42
C HIS A 69 10.87 19.41 -12.37
N LEU A 70 9.63 19.00 -12.11
CA LEU A 70 8.49 19.51 -12.85
C LEU A 70 8.12 20.89 -12.29
N PRO A 71 8.27 21.98 -13.08
CA PRO A 71 7.88 23.31 -12.64
C PRO A 71 6.36 23.47 -12.73
N LEU A 72 5.61 22.66 -11.98
CA LEU A 72 4.14 22.65 -12.03
C LEU A 72 3.50 23.91 -11.41
N GLY A 73 4.30 24.84 -10.86
CA GLY A 73 3.79 26.02 -10.18
C GLY A 73 2.85 25.67 -9.02
N GLN A 74 2.22 26.69 -8.42
CA GLN A 74 1.29 26.47 -7.31
C GLN A 74 -0.01 25.76 -7.76
N TRP A 75 -0.49 26.05 -8.97
CA TRP A 75 -1.71 25.45 -9.51
C TRP A 75 -1.57 23.95 -9.76
N GLY A 76 -0.44 23.52 -10.31
CA GLY A 76 -0.18 22.10 -10.52
C GLY A 76 -0.04 21.31 -9.23
N LEU A 77 0.60 21.90 -8.21
CA LEU A 77 0.66 21.33 -6.86
C LEU A 77 -0.73 21.21 -6.22
N ALA A 78 -1.60 22.20 -6.41
CA ALA A 78 -2.97 22.16 -5.88
C ALA A 78 -3.78 21.01 -6.51
N VAL A 79 -3.69 20.84 -7.83
CA VAL A 79 -4.36 19.74 -8.55
C VAL A 79 -3.85 18.38 -8.08
N ILE A 80 -2.52 18.20 -8.00
CA ILE A 80 -1.92 16.96 -7.48
C ILE A 80 -2.36 16.71 -6.03
N GLY A 81 -2.40 17.75 -5.19
CA GLY A 81 -2.86 17.66 -3.80
C GLY A 81 -4.30 17.16 -3.68
N ILE A 82 -5.21 17.62 -4.56
CA ILE A 82 -6.59 17.13 -4.61
C ILE A 82 -6.63 15.65 -4.96
N PHE A 83 -5.85 15.21 -5.96
CA PHE A 83 -5.77 13.79 -6.32
C PHE A 83 -5.23 12.92 -5.18
N PHE A 84 -4.16 13.36 -4.50
CA PHE A 84 -3.66 12.69 -3.31
C PHE A 84 -4.71 12.64 -2.19
N GLY A 85 -5.45 13.72 -1.99
CA GLY A 85 -6.54 13.78 -1.00
C GLY A 85 -7.67 12.80 -1.30
N MET A 86 -8.10 12.70 -2.56
CA MET A 86 -9.11 11.71 -2.97
C MET A 86 -8.62 10.27 -2.76
N PHE A 87 -7.36 10.00 -3.10
CA PHE A 87 -6.75 8.68 -2.87
C PHE A 87 -6.67 8.35 -1.36
N LEU A 88 -6.18 9.28 -0.54
CA LEU A 88 -6.11 9.13 0.92
C LEU A 88 -7.49 8.94 1.56
N GLY A 89 -8.50 9.68 1.09
CA GLY A 89 -9.89 9.54 1.56
C GLY A 89 -10.43 8.14 1.34
N SER A 90 -10.27 7.59 0.13
CA SER A 90 -10.65 6.22 -0.18
C SER A 90 -9.87 5.20 0.64
N TRP A 91 -8.62 5.49 0.95
CA TRP A 91 -7.77 4.64 1.78
C TRP A 91 -8.30 4.50 3.21
N ILE A 92 -8.71 5.62 3.83
CA ILE A 92 -9.27 5.64 5.19
C ILE A 92 -10.57 4.84 5.25
N ILE A 93 -11.44 5.00 4.26
CA ILE A 93 -12.72 4.29 4.19
C ILE A 93 -12.49 2.78 3.99
N ALA A 94 -11.53 2.40 3.14
CA ALA A 94 -11.13 1.00 2.94
C ALA A 94 -10.58 0.36 4.22
N LEU A 95 -9.67 1.05 4.91
CA LEU A 95 -9.11 0.58 6.17
C LEU A 95 -10.19 0.41 7.25
N GLY A 96 -11.12 1.36 7.36
CA GLY A 96 -12.24 1.25 8.31
C GLY A 96 -13.08 0.01 8.09
N GLU A 97 -13.33 -0.36 6.84
CA GLU A 97 -14.10 -1.57 6.52
C GLU A 97 -13.32 -2.85 6.82
N VAL A 98 -12.03 -2.91 6.48
CA VAL A 98 -11.17 -4.05 6.82
C VAL A 98 -11.09 -4.26 8.34
N VAL A 99 -10.96 -3.18 9.11
CA VAL A 99 -10.96 -3.24 10.59
C VAL A 99 -12.30 -3.74 11.11
N ASN A 100 -13.42 -3.30 10.52
CA ASN A 100 -14.74 -3.77 10.92
C ASN A 100 -14.92 -5.27 10.62
N VAL A 101 -14.50 -5.73 9.43
CA VAL A 101 -14.50 -7.16 9.07
C VAL A 101 -13.68 -7.97 10.06
N PHE A 102 -12.48 -7.50 10.41
CA PHE A 102 -11.64 -8.15 11.42
C PHE A 102 -12.32 -8.22 12.78
N ALA A 103 -12.98 -7.14 13.23
CA ALA A 103 -13.72 -7.11 14.48
C ALA A 103 -14.91 -8.08 14.49
N ILE A 104 -15.64 -8.18 13.38
CA ILE A 104 -16.74 -9.14 13.20
C ILE A 104 -16.21 -10.58 13.26
N MET A 105 -15.09 -10.85 12.57
CA MET A 105 -14.46 -12.17 12.55
C MET A 105 -14.00 -12.58 13.95
N ALA A 106 -13.33 -11.67 14.68
CA ALA A 106 -12.95 -11.88 16.07
C ALA A 106 -14.17 -12.20 16.97
N ARG A 107 -15.28 -11.47 16.79
CA ARG A 107 -16.53 -11.75 17.52
C ARG A 107 -17.10 -13.14 17.17
N ARG A 108 -17.08 -13.53 15.89
CA ARG A 108 -17.57 -14.85 15.41
C ARG A 108 -16.75 -16.03 15.91
N VAL A 109 -15.44 -15.85 16.11
CA VAL A 109 -14.54 -16.88 16.70
C VAL A 109 -14.71 -16.98 18.23
N GLY A 110 -15.58 -16.15 18.84
CA GLY A 110 -15.81 -16.16 20.29
C GLY A 110 -14.79 -15.34 21.08
N LEU A 111 -13.96 -14.53 20.41
CA LEU A 111 -13.02 -13.58 21.03
C LEU A 111 -13.76 -12.32 21.56
N THR A 112 -14.90 -12.49 22.23
CA THR A 112 -15.69 -11.37 22.78
C THR A 112 -15.03 -10.75 24.02
N LYS A 113 -14.29 -11.55 24.79
CA LYS A 113 -13.46 -11.12 25.94
C LYS A 113 -12.00 -11.44 25.64
N GLY A 114 -11.27 -10.52 25.01
CA GLY A 114 -9.83 -10.74 24.75
C GLY A 114 -9.20 -10.00 23.58
N VAL A 115 -9.98 -9.31 22.74
CA VAL A 115 -9.41 -8.51 21.62
C VAL A 115 -8.36 -7.52 22.13
N GLY A 116 -8.59 -6.87 23.27
CA GLY A 116 -7.60 -5.99 23.89
C GLY A 116 -6.30 -6.71 24.28
N LEU A 117 -6.38 -7.95 24.77
CA LEU A 117 -5.22 -8.79 25.07
C LEU A 117 -4.46 -9.20 23.81
N VAL A 118 -5.16 -9.51 22.72
CA VAL A 118 -4.53 -9.80 21.43
C VAL A 118 -3.81 -8.58 20.87
N VAL A 119 -4.46 -7.42 20.90
CA VAL A 119 -3.86 -6.14 20.46
C VAL A 119 -2.65 -5.80 21.33
N LEU A 120 -2.74 -5.98 22.64
CA LEU A 120 -1.64 -5.77 23.58
C LEU A 120 -0.47 -6.71 23.30
N SER A 121 -0.73 -7.99 23.06
CA SER A 121 0.31 -8.98 22.69
C SER A 121 1.00 -8.62 21.37
N ILE A 122 0.24 -8.16 20.37
CA ILE A 122 0.80 -7.66 19.10
C ILE A 122 1.65 -6.42 19.34
N ALA A 123 1.19 -5.48 20.17
CA ALA A 123 1.92 -4.25 20.50
C ALA A 123 3.22 -4.55 21.24
N ILE A 124 3.20 -5.45 22.23
CA ILE A 124 4.40 -5.90 22.96
C ILE A 124 5.37 -6.59 21.99
N GLY A 125 4.88 -7.50 21.14
CA GLY A 125 5.71 -8.17 20.14
C GLY A 125 6.39 -7.20 19.19
N LYS A 126 5.66 -6.19 18.67
CA LYS A 126 6.23 -5.13 17.83
C LYS A 126 7.24 -4.25 18.57
N THR A 127 6.96 -3.91 19.83
CA THR A 127 7.86 -3.09 20.66
C THR A 127 9.17 -3.83 20.93
N LEU A 128 9.08 -5.10 21.32
CA LEU A 128 10.26 -5.96 21.52
C LEU A 128 11.04 -6.17 20.23
N ALA A 129 10.36 -6.44 19.11
CA ALA A 129 11.02 -6.57 17.81
C ALA A 129 11.77 -5.28 17.42
N SER A 130 11.15 -4.11 17.64
CA SER A 130 11.78 -2.81 17.39
C SER A 130 13.00 -2.58 18.28
N LEU A 131 12.93 -2.96 19.57
CA LEU A 131 14.05 -2.86 20.50
C LEU A 131 15.20 -3.78 20.09
N ILE A 132 14.89 -5.03 19.74
CA ILE A 132 15.89 -6.00 19.29
C ILE A 132 16.57 -5.50 18.01
N GLN A 133 15.80 -5.01 17.03
CA GLN A 133 16.38 -4.46 15.81
C GLN A 133 17.28 -3.26 16.09
N PHE A 134 16.89 -2.38 17.02
CA PHE A 134 17.73 -1.25 17.43
C PHE A 134 19.03 -1.70 18.11
N PHE A 135 19.02 -2.71 18.99
CA PHE A 135 20.22 -3.15 19.71
C PHE A 135 21.13 -4.13 18.95
N ILE A 136 20.60 -4.88 17.97
CA ILE A 136 21.38 -5.86 17.19
C ILE A 136 21.89 -5.30 15.87
N MET A 137 21.12 -4.43 15.21
CA MET A 137 21.39 -4.00 13.83
C MET A 137 21.99 -2.59 13.75
N THR A 138 22.07 -1.86 14.88
CA THR A 138 22.80 -0.58 15.02
C THR A 138 24.13 -0.84 15.72
#